data_AF-A0A9P9SFE7-F1
#
_entry.id   AF-A0A9P9SFE7-F1
#
_cell.length_a   1.000
_cell.length_b   1.000
_cell.length_c   1.000
_cell.angle_alpha   90.00
_cell.angle_beta   90.00
_cell.angle_gamma   90.00
#
_symmetry.space_group_name_H-M   'P 1'
#
loop_
_entity.id
_entity.type
_entity.pdbx_description
1 polymer ?
#
loop_
_entity_poly.entity_id
_entity_poly.type
_entity_poly.pdbx_seq_one_letter_code
_entity_poly.pdbx_strand_id
1 'polypeptide(L)'
;MLWNDNAPALFLCNYNDGSSTVKATRHRPSKTLTNAAAARAFFSGEHTKVIDEPLFAWLYNHFINAVDVGDQLKSYNSGERTIRRGGWQAIWNWLLHTVLVNCYLLSIYTTAEDHTKLSKEDRWTKQVIFRKKIMSAFLHAAGGNPGTRKRALLPLNQPQVKLPGKRHTKVKML
;
A
#
# COMPACT_ATOMS: atom_id res chain seq x y z
N MET A 1 21.65 13.31 -15.38
CA MET A 1 21.25 14.70 -15.10
C MET A 1 21.29 14.95 -13.60
N LEU A 2 21.65 16.14 -13.16
CA LEU A 2 21.69 16.52 -11.75
C LEU A 2 20.59 17.56 -11.49
N TRP A 3 19.76 17.32 -10.48
CA TRP A 3 18.76 18.27 -10.00
C TRP A 3 18.94 18.52 -8.51
N ASN A 4 18.91 19.78 -8.09
CA ASN A 4 19.07 20.17 -6.70
C ASN A 4 17.80 20.86 -6.22
N ASP A 5 16.91 20.08 -5.57
CA ASP A 5 15.75 20.63 -4.86
C ASP A 5 16.14 20.86 -3.39
N ASN A 6 15.76 19.94 -2.51
CA ASN A 6 16.18 19.95 -1.11
C ASN A 6 17.61 19.44 -0.90
N ALA A 7 18.04 18.57 -1.81
CA ALA A 7 19.36 17.94 -1.84
C ALA A 7 19.68 17.57 -3.30
N PRO A 8 20.96 17.41 -3.66
CA PRO A 8 21.35 17.00 -5.00
C PRO A 8 20.87 15.56 -5.26
N ALA A 9 20.17 15.38 -6.37
CA ALA A 9 19.67 14.10 -6.86
C ALA A 9 20.13 13.87 -8.31
N LEU A 10 20.69 12.68 -8.55
CA LEU A 10 21.14 12.25 -9.87
C LEU A 10 20.05 11.40 -10.54
N PHE A 11 19.71 11.77 -11.77
CA PHE A 11 18.71 11.10 -12.59
C PHE A 11 19.38 10.49 -13.82
N LEU A 12 18.97 9.27 -14.15
CA LEU A 12 19.30 8.59 -15.40
C LEU A 12 18.00 8.42 -16.19
N CYS A 13 17.93 8.98 -17.39
CA CYS A 13 16.81 8.79 -18.30
C CYS A 13 17.29 8.81 -19.75
N ASN A 14 16.55 8.14 -20.62
CA ASN A 14 16.82 8.01 -22.06
C ASN A 14 15.88 8.85 -22.94
N TYR A 15 14.83 9.42 -22.33
CA TYR A 15 13.76 10.14 -23.04
C TYR A 15 13.95 11.67 -23.04
N ASN A 16 14.64 12.22 -22.04
CA ASN A 16 14.79 13.65 -21.85
C ASN A 16 16.27 14.02 -22.02
N ASP A 17 16.55 15.22 -22.52
CA ASP A 17 17.90 15.78 -22.70
C ASP A 17 18.33 16.65 -21.50
N GLY A 18 17.43 16.90 -20.55
CA GLY A 18 17.63 17.73 -19.37
C GLY A 18 17.33 19.22 -19.60
N SER A 19 16.91 19.64 -20.80
CA SER A 19 16.69 21.06 -21.13
C SER A 19 15.26 21.54 -20.88
N SER A 20 14.29 20.61 -20.94
CA SER A 20 12.87 20.93 -20.80
C SER A 20 12.49 21.21 -19.35
N THR A 21 11.67 22.23 -19.12
CA THR A 21 11.14 22.59 -17.80
C THR A 21 9.61 22.67 -17.80
N VAL A 22 9.02 22.52 -16.62
CA VAL A 22 7.58 22.65 -16.36
C VAL A 22 7.38 23.55 -15.14
N LYS A 23 6.38 24.45 -15.23
CA LYS A 23 5.95 25.24 -14.08
C LYS A 23 5.19 24.37 -13.09
N ALA A 24 5.79 24.11 -11.94
CA ALA A 24 5.19 23.30 -10.89
C ALA A 24 4.99 24.12 -9.61
N THR A 25 3.81 23.99 -9.00
CA THR A 25 3.55 24.56 -7.66
C THR A 25 4.22 23.69 -6.62
N ARG A 26 5.16 24.27 -5.88
CA ARG A 26 5.92 23.60 -4.83
C ARG A 26 5.47 24.09 -3.47
N HIS A 27 5.25 23.15 -2.55
CA HIS A 27 5.02 23.44 -1.14
C HIS A 27 6.34 23.64 -0.39
N ARG A 28 6.35 24.59 0.53
CA ARG A 28 7.47 24.85 1.43
C ARG A 28 7.75 23.60 2.29
N PRO A 29 9.01 23.15 2.39
CA PRO A 29 9.37 22.04 3.27
C PRO A 29 9.07 22.35 4.75
N SER A 30 8.69 21.31 5.51
CA SER A 30 8.52 21.39 6.98
C SER A 30 9.80 21.81 7.70
N LYS A 31 9.67 22.44 8.87
CA LYS A 31 10.79 22.75 9.77
C LYS A 31 11.50 21.49 10.28
N THR A 32 10.80 20.37 10.34
CA THR A 32 11.32 19.08 10.83
C THR A 32 12.20 18.33 9.82
N LEU A 33 12.25 18.76 8.55
CA LEU A 33 13.05 18.10 7.53
C LEU A 33 14.53 18.46 7.66
N THR A 34 15.36 17.45 7.92
CA THR A 34 16.82 17.52 7.90
C THR A 34 17.26 17.91 6.48
N ASN A 35 18.09 18.95 6.35
CA ASN A 35 18.59 19.54 5.10
C ASN A 35 17.66 20.50 4.34
N ALA A 36 16.50 20.86 4.90
CA ALA A 36 15.57 21.78 4.22
C ALA A 36 15.75 23.28 4.53
N ALA A 37 16.82 23.65 5.24
CA ALA A 37 17.04 25.05 5.61
C ALA A 37 17.26 25.95 4.38
N ALA A 38 18.11 25.53 3.45
CA ALA A 38 18.40 26.26 2.22
C ALA A 38 17.16 26.36 1.32
N ALA A 39 16.49 25.24 1.07
CA ALA A 39 15.24 25.22 0.31
C ALA A 39 14.15 26.09 0.95
N ARG A 40 14.02 26.12 2.29
CA ARG A 40 13.04 26.97 2.99
C ARG A 40 13.32 28.47 2.85
N ALA A 41 14.58 28.88 2.71
CA ALA A 41 14.93 30.29 2.53
C ALA A 41 14.39 30.83 1.18
N PHE A 42 14.41 30.00 0.14
CA PHE A 42 13.84 30.32 -1.18
C PHE A 42 12.35 30.69 -1.11
N PHE A 43 11.58 30.14 -0.18
CA PHE A 43 10.15 30.43 -0.04
C PHE A 43 9.86 31.79 0.63
N SER A 44 10.83 32.48 1.23
CA SER A 44 10.65 33.82 1.82
C SER A 44 9.47 33.93 2.81
N GLY A 45 9.08 32.83 3.45
CA GLY A 45 7.93 32.79 4.36
C GLY A 45 6.63 32.26 3.72
N GLU A 46 6.51 32.28 2.39
CA GLU A 46 5.34 31.77 1.67
C GLU A 46 5.18 30.26 1.82
N HIS A 47 3.93 29.79 1.83
CA HIS A 47 3.63 28.35 1.94
C HIS A 47 3.85 27.60 0.63
N THR A 48 3.72 28.28 -0.50
CA THR A 48 3.83 27.71 -1.85
C THR A 48 4.48 28.70 -2.81
N LYS A 49 5.32 28.21 -3.72
CA LYS A 49 5.88 28.98 -4.84
C LYS A 49 5.82 28.18 -6.13
N VAL A 50 5.68 28.86 -7.25
CA VAL A 50 5.81 28.25 -8.58
C VAL A 50 7.28 28.29 -8.98
N ILE A 51 7.82 27.14 -9.37
CA ILE A 51 9.20 27.00 -9.84
C ILE A 51 9.22 26.35 -11.22
N ASP A 52 10.25 26.65 -12.00
CA ASP A 52 10.56 25.92 -13.23
C ASP A 52 11.34 24.65 -12.84
N GLU A 53 10.61 23.54 -12.70
CA GLU A 53 11.20 22.23 -12.40
C GLU A 53 11.58 21.55 -13.72
N PRO A 54 12.75 20.88 -13.81
CA PRO A 54 13.07 20.07 -14.96
C PRO A 54 12.01 19.01 -15.21
N LEU A 55 11.62 18.84 -16.48
CA LEU A 55 10.54 17.92 -16.86
C LEU A 55 10.79 16.49 -16.35
N PHE A 56 12.04 16.02 -16.38
CA PHE A 56 12.39 14.69 -15.87
C PHE A 56 12.16 14.55 -14.36
N ALA A 57 12.44 15.58 -13.56
CA ALA A 57 12.28 15.56 -12.12
C ALA A 57 10.80 15.60 -11.76
N TRP A 58 10.04 16.45 -12.46
CA TRP A 58 8.59 16.53 -12.31
C TRP A 58 7.91 15.19 -12.65
N LEU A 59 8.26 14.59 -13.79
CA LEU A 59 7.73 13.27 -14.20
C LEU A 59 8.06 12.20 -13.17
N TYR A 60 9.33 12.12 -12.73
CA TYR A 60 9.73 11.17 -11.70
C TYR A 60 8.87 11.34 -10.44
N ASN A 61 8.79 12.55 -9.89
CA ASN A 61 8.04 12.83 -8.67
C ASN A 61 6.54 12.51 -8.82
N HIS A 62 5.97 12.75 -9.99
CA HIS A 62 4.55 12.48 -10.25
C HIS A 62 4.23 10.98 -10.32
N PHE A 63 5.14 10.17 -10.88
CA PHE A 63 4.86 8.77 -11.19
C PHE A 63 5.55 7.74 -10.27
N ILE A 64 6.59 8.12 -9.52
CA ILE A 64 7.38 7.17 -8.72
C ILE A 64 6.56 6.42 -7.66
N ASN A 65 5.52 7.06 -7.13
CA ASN A 65 4.68 6.49 -6.08
C ASN A 65 3.60 5.52 -6.59
N ALA A 66 3.57 5.17 -7.88
CA ALA A 66 2.53 4.31 -8.44
C ALA A 66 2.47 2.93 -7.74
N VAL A 67 3.63 2.33 -7.46
CA VAL A 67 3.72 1.04 -6.76
C VAL A 67 3.23 1.17 -5.31
N ASP A 68 3.68 2.21 -4.60
CA ASP A 68 3.28 2.47 -3.21
C ASP A 68 1.77 2.72 -3.08
N VAL A 69 1.16 3.39 -4.05
CA VAL A 69 -0.30 3.58 -4.11
C VAL A 69 -1.01 2.23 -4.25
N GLY A 70 -0.49 1.33 -5.08
CA GLY A 70 -1.00 -0.04 -5.20
C GLY A 70 -0.82 -0.86 -3.93
N ASP A 71 0.29 -0.68 -3.21
CA ASP A 71 0.54 -1.37 -1.96
C ASP A 71 -0.33 -0.84 -0.81
N GLN A 72 -0.55 0.48 -0.73
CA GLN A 72 -1.50 1.10 0.20
C GLN A 72 -2.92 0.56 0.01
N LEU A 73 -3.33 0.35 -1.24
CA LEU A 73 -4.61 -0.28 -1.60
C LEU A 73 -4.75 -1.72 -1.09
N LYS A 74 -3.64 -2.46 -0.99
CA LYS A 74 -3.62 -3.83 -0.47
C LYS A 74 -3.61 -3.84 1.06
N SER A 75 -2.69 -3.08 1.67
CA SER A 75 -2.40 -3.13 3.10
C SER A 75 -3.60 -2.72 3.96
N TYR A 76 -4.39 -1.75 3.50
CA TYR A 76 -5.54 -1.25 4.24
C TYR A 76 -6.65 -2.29 4.47
N ASN A 77 -6.73 -3.31 3.61
CA ASN A 77 -7.71 -4.38 3.74
C ASN A 77 -7.04 -5.74 3.50
N SER A 78 -5.85 -5.92 4.06
CA SER A 78 -5.08 -7.15 3.91
C SER A 78 -5.81 -8.34 4.55
N GLY A 79 -6.67 -8.13 5.56
CA GLY A 79 -7.36 -9.23 6.23
C GLY A 79 -6.39 -10.32 6.72
N GLU A 80 -5.11 -9.96 6.85
CA GLU A 80 -4.03 -10.87 7.12
C GLU A 80 -4.23 -11.45 8.51
N ARG A 81 -4.22 -12.77 8.58
CA ARG A 81 -4.22 -13.49 9.84
C ARG A 81 -2.85 -14.12 9.99
N THR A 82 -2.30 -14.08 11.19
CA THR A 82 -1.09 -14.83 11.52
C THR A 82 -1.38 -16.32 11.34
N ILE A 83 -0.90 -16.90 10.24
CA ILE A 83 -1.09 -18.32 9.92
C ILE A 83 0.28 -18.95 9.71
N ARG A 84 0.60 -19.98 10.50
CA ARG A 84 1.87 -20.70 10.46
C ARG A 84 1.78 -21.93 9.53
N ARG A 85 1.55 -21.73 8.24
CA ARG A 85 1.50 -22.82 7.23
C ARG A 85 2.63 -22.77 6.18
N GLY A 86 3.61 -21.90 6.37
CA GLY A 86 4.80 -21.78 5.50
C GLY A 86 4.70 -20.66 4.45
N GLY A 87 5.79 -20.46 3.70
CA GLY A 87 5.94 -19.33 2.77
C GLY A 87 4.99 -19.31 1.57
N TRP A 88 4.51 -20.48 1.10
CA TRP A 88 3.58 -20.56 -0.03
C TRP A 88 2.26 -19.83 0.23
N GLN A 89 1.81 -19.79 1.49
CA GLN A 89 0.58 -19.09 1.86
C GLN A 89 0.74 -17.56 1.77
N ALA A 90 1.93 -17.04 2.09
CA ALA A 90 2.21 -15.62 1.94
C ALA A 90 2.11 -15.20 0.47
N ILE A 91 2.65 -16.03 -0.43
CA ILE A 91 2.55 -15.83 -1.89
C ILE A 91 1.09 -15.91 -2.34
N TRP A 92 0.34 -16.90 -1.85
CA TRP A 92 -1.08 -17.03 -2.18
C TRP A 92 -1.91 -15.82 -1.75
N ASN A 93 -1.74 -15.36 -0.51
CA ASN A 93 -2.44 -14.18 -0.01
C ASN A 93 -2.05 -12.93 -0.79
N TRP A 94 -0.75 -12.73 -1.05
CA TRP A 94 -0.26 -11.62 -1.86
C TRP A 94 -0.90 -11.62 -3.25
N LEU A 95 -0.95 -12.78 -3.92
CA LEU A 95 -1.57 -12.93 -5.24
C LEU A 95 -3.08 -12.60 -5.18
N LEU A 96 -3.79 -13.14 -4.19
CA LEU A 96 -5.21 -12.87 -3.99
C LEU A 96 -5.49 -11.38 -3.80
N HIS A 97 -4.69 -10.68 -2.99
CA HIS A 97 -4.83 -9.24 -2.79
C HIS A 97 -4.56 -8.44 -4.07
N THR A 98 -3.53 -8.82 -4.83
CA THR A 98 -3.21 -8.19 -6.11
C THR A 98 -4.35 -8.36 -7.11
N VAL A 99 -4.91 -9.56 -7.25
CA VAL A 99 -6.06 -9.83 -8.12
C VAL A 99 -7.28 -9.01 -7.69
N LEU A 100 -7.60 -8.98 -6.39
CA LEU A 100 -8.75 -8.22 -5.89
C LEU A 100 -8.62 -6.71 -6.13
N VAL A 101 -7.42 -6.14 -5.99
CA VAL A 101 -7.16 -4.73 -6.30
C VAL A 101 -7.30 -4.48 -7.79
N ASN A 102 -6.75 -5.35 -8.65
CA ASN A 102 -6.87 -5.19 -10.10
C ASN A 102 -8.32 -5.30 -10.59
N CYS A 103 -9.10 -6.24 -10.06
CA CYS A 103 -10.53 -6.34 -10.37
C CYS A 103 -11.31 -5.10 -9.89
N TYR A 104 -10.96 -4.55 -8.74
CA TYR A 104 -11.55 -3.30 -8.26
C TYR A 104 -11.21 -2.13 -9.20
N LEU A 105 -9.95 -1.95 -9.56
CA LEU A 105 -9.53 -0.91 -10.51
C LEU A 105 -10.28 -1.06 -11.83
N LEU A 106 -10.35 -2.29 -12.37
CA LEU A 106 -11.10 -2.57 -13.60
C LEU A 106 -12.59 -2.20 -13.47
N SER A 107 -13.21 -2.50 -12.31
CA SER A 107 -14.61 -2.15 -12.08
C SER A 107 -14.87 -0.64 -12.09
N ILE A 108 -13.89 0.17 -11.66
CA ILE A 108 -13.97 1.62 -11.73
C ILE A 108 -13.89 2.08 -13.19
N TYR A 109 -12.91 1.56 -13.95
CA TYR A 109 -12.76 1.86 -15.38
C TYR A 109 -14.01 1.51 -16.20
N THR A 110 -14.64 0.37 -15.93
CA THR A 110 -15.86 -0.04 -16.65
C THR A 110 -17.08 0.80 -16.29
N THR A 111 -17.10 1.44 -15.12
CA THR A 111 -18.22 2.26 -14.64
C THR A 111 -18.12 3.71 -15.12
N ALA A 112 -17.16 4.03 -16.02
CA ALA A 112 -16.84 5.38 -16.48
C ALA A 112 -16.48 6.37 -15.36
N GLU A 113 -16.21 5.87 -14.15
CA GLU A 113 -15.68 6.69 -13.07
C GLU A 113 -14.16 6.86 -13.31
N ASP A 114 -13.70 8.10 -13.45
CA ASP A 114 -12.27 8.39 -13.53
C ASP A 114 -11.60 8.03 -12.19
N HIS A 115 -10.87 6.92 -12.16
CA HIS A 115 -10.10 6.47 -10.99
C HIS A 115 -9.06 7.52 -10.53
N THR A 116 -8.61 8.40 -11.43
CA THR A 116 -7.72 9.54 -11.17
C THR A 116 -8.39 10.67 -10.39
N LYS A 117 -9.73 10.76 -10.42
CA LYS A 117 -10.52 11.79 -9.74
C LYS A 117 -11.09 11.35 -8.40
N LEU A 118 -10.98 10.07 -8.06
CA LEU A 118 -11.42 9.56 -6.76
C LEU A 118 -10.48 10.06 -5.66
N SER A 119 -11.04 10.78 -4.69
CA SER A 119 -10.33 11.11 -3.45
C SER A 119 -9.81 9.84 -2.79
N LYS A 120 -8.72 9.98 -2.04
CA LYS A 120 -8.08 8.85 -1.36
C LYS A 120 -9.08 8.11 -0.47
N GLU A 121 -9.90 8.84 0.27
CA GLU A 121 -10.93 8.33 1.18
C GLU A 121 -12.05 7.59 0.45
N ASP A 122 -12.49 8.13 -0.69
CA ASP A 122 -13.54 7.54 -1.52
C ASP A 122 -13.08 6.24 -2.15
N ARG A 123 -11.82 6.19 -2.60
CA ARG A 123 -11.21 5.00 -3.17
C ARG A 123 -11.27 3.83 -2.19
N TRP A 124 -11.03 4.08 -0.90
CA TRP A 124 -11.07 3.05 0.14
C TRP A 124 -12.48 2.57 0.40
N THR A 125 -13.40 3.52 0.59
CA THR A 125 -14.79 3.22 0.88
C THR A 125 -15.42 2.40 -0.24
N LYS A 126 -15.16 2.79 -1.50
CA LYS A 126 -15.60 2.06 -2.70
C LYS A 126 -14.96 0.67 -2.80
N GLN A 127 -13.66 0.52 -2.49
CA GLN A 127 -13.00 -0.78 -2.50
C GLN A 127 -13.59 -1.75 -1.46
N VAL A 128 -13.90 -1.27 -0.24
CA VAL A 128 -14.53 -2.08 0.80
C VAL A 128 -15.92 -2.52 0.37
N ILE A 129 -16.72 -1.62 -0.20
CA ILE A 129 -18.04 -1.93 -0.75
C ILE A 129 -17.93 -2.97 -1.87
N PHE A 130 -16.99 -2.80 -2.79
CA PHE A 130 -16.72 -3.74 -3.87
C PHE A 130 -16.42 -5.16 -3.35
N ARG A 131 -15.52 -5.28 -2.37
CA ARG A 131 -15.19 -6.57 -1.76
C ARG A 131 -16.36 -7.19 -1.00
N LYS A 132 -17.18 -6.38 -0.31
CA LYS A 132 -18.41 -6.85 0.35
C LYS A 132 -19.39 -7.43 -0.67
N LYS A 133 -19.59 -6.77 -1.82
CA LYS A 133 -20.44 -7.25 -2.92
C LYS A 133 -19.95 -8.59 -3.48
N ILE A 134 -18.64 -8.72 -3.70
CA ILE A 134 -18.02 -9.99 -4.12
C ILE A 134 -18.27 -11.09 -3.09
N MET A 135 -18.03 -10.80 -1.81
CA MET A 135 -18.23 -11.77 -0.74
C MET A 135 -19.69 -12.23 -0.64
N SER A 136 -20.66 -11.31 -0.72
CA SER A 136 -22.07 -11.67 -0.73
C SER A 136 -22.46 -12.49 -1.95
N ALA A 137 -21.92 -12.19 -3.13
CA ALA A 137 -22.19 -12.95 -4.35
C ALA A 137 -21.63 -14.38 -4.25
N PHE A 138 -20.41 -14.55 -3.73
CA PHE A 138 -19.84 -15.88 -3.49
C PHE A 138 -20.64 -16.68 -2.46
N LEU A 139 -21.07 -16.05 -1.37
CA LEU A 139 -21.89 -16.72 -0.35
C LEU A 139 -23.24 -17.17 -0.91
N HIS A 140 -23.89 -16.32 -1.71
CA HIS A 140 -25.14 -16.66 -2.39
C HIS A 140 -24.95 -17.82 -3.38
N ALA A 141 -23.92 -17.76 -4.23
CA ALA A 141 -23.61 -18.82 -5.20
C ALA A 141 -23.25 -20.16 -4.53
N ALA A 142 -22.61 -20.12 -3.35
CA ALA A 142 -22.30 -21.31 -2.57
C ALA A 142 -23.51 -21.90 -1.81
N GLY A 143 -24.73 -21.38 -2.01
CA GLY A 143 -25.94 -21.81 -1.30
C GLY A 143 -25.95 -21.46 0.20
N GLY A 144 -25.06 -20.57 0.64
CA GLY A 144 -24.92 -20.18 2.04
C GLY A 144 -25.92 -19.11 2.41
N ASN A 145 -26.93 -19.46 3.20
CA ASN A 145 -27.74 -18.46 3.89
C ASN A 145 -26.84 -17.73 4.93
N PRO A 146 -26.72 -16.39 4.92
CA PRO A 146 -25.80 -15.68 5.80
C PRO A 146 -26.04 -15.92 7.30
N GLY A 147 -27.22 -16.43 7.67
CA GLY A 147 -27.57 -16.82 9.04
C GLY A 147 -27.18 -18.24 9.48
N THR A 148 -26.76 -19.16 8.59
CA THR A 148 -26.60 -20.59 8.94
C THR A 148 -25.15 -21.06 9.14
N ARG A 149 -24.13 -20.27 8.77
CA ARG A 149 -22.76 -20.61 9.20
C ARG A 149 -22.53 -20.14 10.63
N LYS A 150 -22.89 -20.99 11.59
CA LYS A 150 -22.22 -20.98 12.89
C LYS A 150 -20.73 -21.06 12.60
N ARG A 151 -19.94 -20.04 12.95
CA ARG A 151 -18.51 -20.26 13.16
C ARG A 151 -18.47 -21.40 14.16
N ALA A 152 -18.04 -22.58 13.74
CA ALA A 152 -17.50 -23.53 14.69
C ALA A 152 -16.21 -22.90 15.22
N LEU A 153 -16.37 -21.98 16.17
CA LEU A 153 -15.38 -21.80 17.21
C LEU A 153 -15.39 -23.17 17.89
N LEU A 154 -14.48 -24.05 17.50
CA LEU A 154 -14.16 -25.19 18.35
C LEU A 154 -13.87 -24.55 19.71
N PRO A 155 -14.64 -24.86 20.76
CA PRO A 155 -14.34 -24.33 22.07
C PRO A 155 -12.91 -24.75 22.40
N LEU A 156 -12.12 -23.81 22.89
CA LEU A 156 -10.78 -24.00 23.47
C LEU A 156 -10.82 -24.86 24.74
N ASN A 157 -11.76 -25.80 24.83
CA ASN A 157 -11.93 -26.75 25.90
C ASN A 157 -11.60 -28.15 25.36
N GLN A 158 -10.41 -28.29 24.78
CA GLN A 158 -9.78 -29.61 24.79
C GLN A 158 -9.24 -29.82 26.20
N PRO A 159 -9.57 -30.94 26.89
CA PRO A 159 -8.91 -31.26 28.14
C PRO A 159 -7.41 -31.29 27.88
N GLN A 160 -6.65 -30.53 28.69
CA GLN A 160 -5.20 -30.54 28.69
C GLN A 160 -4.73 -31.99 28.80
N VAL A 161 -4.31 -32.59 27.69
CA VAL A 161 -3.65 -33.90 27.72
C VAL A 161 -2.35 -33.67 28.49
N LYS A 162 -2.29 -34.18 29.73
CA LYS A 162 -1.06 -34.21 30.52
C LYS A 162 -0.05 -35.09 29.78
N LEU A 163 0.76 -34.47 28.93
CA LEU A 163 1.95 -35.13 28.40
C LEU A 163 2.92 -35.36 29.57
N PRO A 164 3.42 -36.58 29.78
CA PRO A 164 4.36 -36.86 30.87
C PRO A 164 5.63 -36.04 30.63
N GLY A 165 5.91 -35.12 31.54
CA GLY A 165 7.12 -34.29 31.50
C GLY A 165 8.35 -35.15 31.70
N LYS A 166 9.02 -35.53 30.61
CA LYS A 166 10.37 -36.08 30.69
C LYS A 166 11.32 -34.95 31.11
N ARG A 167 11.87 -35.06 32.33
CA ARG A 167 12.98 -34.21 32.77
C ARG A 167 14.19 -34.52 31.89
N HIS A 168 14.62 -33.53 31.11
CA HIS A 168 15.91 -33.60 30.42
C HIS A 168 17.01 -33.32 31.45
N THR A 169 17.87 -34.31 31.67
CA THR A 169 19.07 -34.16 32.49
C THR A 169 20.11 -33.38 31.68
N LYS A 170 20.60 -32.25 32.21
CA LYS A 170 21.70 -31.51 31.59
C LYS A 170 22.97 -32.34 31.67
N VAL A 171 23.48 -32.79 30.53
CA VAL A 171 24.82 -33.39 30.42
C VAL A 171 25.82 -32.24 30.32
N LYS A 172 26.73 -32.13 31.30
CA LYS A 172 27.92 -31.29 31.17
C LYS A 172 28.91 -32.02 30.26
N MET A 173 29.28 -31.41 29.15
CA MET A 173 30.45 -31.87 28.40
C MET A 173 31.71 -31.46 29.16
N LEU A 174 32.63 -32.43 29.30
CA LEU A 174 34.01 -32.22 29.75
C LEU A 174 34.82 -31.57 28.63
#